data_AF-A0AAI8X6J0-F1
#
_entry.id   AF-A0AAI8X6J0-F1
#
_cell.length_a   1.000
_cell.length_b   1.000
_cell.length_c   1.000
_cell.angle_alpha   90.00
_cell.angle_beta   90.00
_cell.angle_gamma   90.00
#
_symmetry.space_group_name_H-M   'P 1'
#
loop_
_entity.id
_entity.type
_entity.pdbx_description
1 polymer ?
#
loop_
_entity_poly.entity_id
_entity_poly.type
_entity_poly.pdbx_seq_one_letter_code
_entity_poly.pdbx_strand_id
1 'polypeptide(L)'
;MSCRSARSDTVNVDVKDDTRLGLKPTAILFGLFYALTVALWSLGGWLSCMSLPYAAGMAVIAAHLAWQARRIDLQRPELNFRLFLSNILTGVLLACTAFAGTW
;
A
#
# COMPACT_ATOMS: atom_id res chain seq x y z
N MET A 1 -48.36 12.24 -21.56
CA MET A 1 -47.09 11.49 -21.72
C MET A 1 -45.92 12.40 -21.34
N SER A 2 -45.59 12.52 -20.06
CA SER A 2 -44.32 13.16 -19.62
C SER A 2 -44.04 12.78 -18.17
N CYS A 3 -43.59 11.54 -17.95
CA CYS A 3 -43.17 11.06 -16.62
C CYS A 3 -41.99 10.08 -16.69
N ARG A 4 -41.30 10.04 -17.84
CA ARG A 4 -40.15 9.14 -18.07
C ARG A 4 -38.83 9.87 -18.34
N SER A 5 -38.86 11.17 -18.63
CA SER A 5 -37.67 11.94 -19.03
C SER A 5 -36.84 12.48 -17.87
N ALA A 6 -37.38 12.62 -16.66
CA ALA A 6 -36.65 13.20 -15.52
C ALA A 6 -35.93 12.16 -14.64
N ARG A 7 -36.02 10.86 -14.99
CA ARG A 7 -35.43 9.75 -14.21
C ARG A 7 -34.13 9.23 -14.84
N SER A 8 -33.85 9.56 -16.09
CA SER A 8 -32.62 9.17 -16.80
C SER A 8 -31.42 10.08 -16.49
N ASP A 9 -31.66 11.27 -15.95
CA ASP A 9 -30.62 12.30 -15.85
C ASP A 9 -29.85 12.25 -14.52
N THR A 10 -30.39 11.56 -13.51
CA THR A 10 -29.73 11.45 -12.19
C THR A 10 -28.88 10.19 -12.04
N VAL A 11 -29.10 9.15 -12.84
CA VAL A 11 -28.31 7.90 -12.74
C VAL A 11 -26.88 8.09 -13.27
N ASN A 12 -26.68 9.02 -14.21
CA ASN A 12 -25.38 9.23 -14.86
C ASN A 12 -24.53 10.33 -14.23
N VAL A 13 -25.08 11.11 -13.29
CA VAL A 13 -24.35 12.20 -12.63
C VAL A 13 -23.65 11.73 -11.35
N ASP A 14 -24.16 10.68 -10.71
CA ASP A 14 -23.57 10.12 -9.49
C ASP A 14 -22.28 9.33 -9.79
N VAL A 15 -22.29 8.45 -10.79
CA VAL A 15 -21.12 7.61 -11.15
C VAL A 15 -19.90 8.40 -11.63
N LYS A 16 -20.12 9.57 -12.24
CA LYS A 16 -19.03 10.42 -12.76
C LYS A 16 -18.46 11.40 -11.73
N ASP A 17 -19.18 11.69 -10.66
CA ASP A 17 -18.67 12.53 -9.56
C ASP A 17 -18.03 11.69 -8.45
N ASP A 18 -18.51 10.48 -8.22
CA ASP A 18 -17.85 9.51 -7.34
C ASP A 18 -16.50 9.02 -7.87
N THR A 19 -16.24 9.11 -9.17
CA THR A 19 -14.91 8.82 -9.74
C THR A 19 -13.92 9.98 -9.58
N ARG A 20 -14.40 11.20 -9.28
CA ARG A 20 -13.53 12.35 -8.98
C ARG A 20 -13.09 12.40 -7.52
N LEU A 21 -13.85 11.78 -6.60
CA LEU A 21 -13.47 11.62 -5.18
C LEU A 21 -13.09 10.18 -4.75
N GLY A 22 -13.47 9.13 -5.48
CA GLY A 22 -13.41 7.72 -5.05
C GLY A 22 -12.14 6.93 -5.40
N LEU A 23 -11.16 7.52 -6.09
CA LEU A 23 -9.87 6.86 -6.40
C LEU A 23 -8.77 7.12 -5.37
N LYS A 24 -9.04 7.89 -4.31
CA LYS A 24 -8.01 8.38 -3.37
C LYS A 24 -8.00 7.75 -1.97
N PRO A 25 -9.12 7.33 -1.34
CA PRO A 25 -9.07 6.84 0.03
C PRO A 25 -8.22 5.57 0.17
N THR A 26 -8.39 4.61 -0.73
CA THR A 26 -7.70 3.31 -0.68
C THR A 26 -6.21 3.44 -0.98
N ALA A 27 -5.82 4.18 -2.01
CA ALA A 27 -4.39 4.38 -2.33
C ALA A 27 -3.64 5.11 -1.20
N ILE A 28 -4.28 6.11 -0.58
CA ILE A 28 -3.73 6.83 0.59
C ILE A 28 -3.67 5.90 1.81
N LEU A 29 -4.71 5.09 2.05
CA LEU A 29 -4.76 4.15 3.18
C LEU A 29 -3.69 3.06 3.06
N PHE A 30 -3.44 2.53 1.86
CA PHE A 30 -2.35 1.58 1.59
C PHE A 30 -0.97 2.21 1.80
N GLY A 31 -0.78 3.45 1.34
CA GLY A 31 0.45 4.20 1.59
C GLY A 31 0.70 4.44 3.08
N LEU A 32 -0.36 4.82 3.82
CA LEU A 32 -0.30 5.02 5.27
C LEU A 32 -0.01 3.71 6.00
N PHE A 33 -0.62 2.60 5.59
CA PHE A 33 -0.39 1.28 6.17
C PHE A 33 1.07 0.85 6.02
N TYR A 34 1.66 1.01 4.83
CA TYR A 34 3.08 0.70 4.61
C TYR A 34 4.01 1.64 5.39
N ALA A 35 3.71 2.93 5.44
CA ALA A 35 4.47 3.88 6.24
C ALA A 35 4.45 3.50 7.73
N LEU A 36 3.26 3.16 8.26
CA LEU A 36 3.10 2.72 9.64
C LEU A 36 3.84 1.40 9.91
N THR A 37 3.79 0.45 8.98
CA THR A 37 4.50 -0.83 9.10
C THR A 37 6.01 -0.62 9.18
N VAL A 38 6.58 0.17 8.28
CA VAL A 38 8.02 0.50 8.29
C VAL A 38 8.40 1.22 9.59
N ALA A 39 7.56 2.15 10.06
CA ALA A 39 7.80 2.87 11.31
C ALA A 39 7.81 1.93 12.53
N LEU A 40 6.82 1.05 12.64
CA LEU A 40 6.72 0.09 13.74
C LEU A 40 7.89 -0.91 13.75
N TRP A 41 8.27 -1.44 12.59
CA TRP A 41 9.43 -2.33 12.50
C TRP A 41 10.73 -1.60 12.84
N SER A 42 10.95 -0.40 12.30
CA SER A 42 12.13 0.41 12.61
C SER A 42 12.21 0.74 14.09
N LEU A 43 11.08 1.07 14.72
CA LEU A 43 10.99 1.29 16.17
C LEU A 43 11.33 0.02 16.95
N GLY A 44 10.83 -1.15 16.53
CA GLY A 44 11.16 -2.44 17.14
C GLY A 44 12.65 -2.76 17.09
N GLY A 45 13.30 -2.54 15.94
CA GLY A 45 14.74 -2.74 15.82
C GLY A 45 15.58 -1.73 16.60
N TRP A 46 15.12 -0.48 16.67
CA TRP A 46 15.74 0.54 17.52
C TRP A 46 15.68 0.16 19.00
N LEU A 47 14.51 -0.27 19.48
CA LEU A 47 14.32 -0.72 20.87
C LEU A 47 15.12 -1.99 21.18
N SER A 48 15.42 -2.80 20.17
CA SER A 48 16.24 -4.02 20.30
C SER A 48 17.74 -3.74 20.14
N CYS A 49 18.17 -2.48 20.01
CA CYS A 49 19.56 -2.09 19.75
C CYS A 49 20.20 -2.83 18.57
N MET A 50 19.42 -3.08 17.50
CA MET A 50 19.93 -3.81 16.33
C MET A 50 21.03 -3.03 15.61
N SER A 51 21.98 -3.77 15.04
CA SER A 51 23.18 -3.22 14.42
C SER A 51 22.91 -2.55 13.06
N LEU A 52 23.91 -1.83 12.52
CA LEU A 52 23.84 -1.09 11.25
C LEU A 52 23.25 -1.89 10.05
N PRO A 53 23.50 -3.20 9.90
CA PRO A 53 22.89 -4.03 8.86
C PRO A 53 21.35 -4.02 8.90
N TYR A 54 20.75 -3.93 10.10
CA TYR A 54 19.30 -3.83 10.24
C TYR A 54 18.76 -2.55 9.61
N ALA A 55 19.39 -1.41 9.91
CA ALA A 55 18.99 -0.11 9.37
C ALA A 55 19.09 -0.09 7.83
N ALA A 56 20.14 -0.71 7.28
CA ALA A 56 20.30 -0.85 5.83
C ALA A 56 19.20 -1.72 5.20
N GLY A 57 18.88 -2.88 5.78
CA GLY A 57 17.80 -3.73 5.28
C GLY A 57 16.43 -3.08 5.40
N MET A 58 16.18 -2.33 6.48
CA MET A 58 14.96 -1.52 6.64
C MET A 58 14.82 -0.44 5.57
N ALA A 59 15.92 0.20 5.16
CA ALA A 59 15.90 1.15 4.04
C ALA A 59 15.51 0.48 2.70
N VAL A 60 16.03 -0.73 2.45
CA VAL A 60 15.67 -1.52 1.25
C VAL A 60 14.19 -1.91 1.28
N ILE A 61 13.68 -2.38 2.42
CA ILE A 61 12.26 -2.74 2.61
C ILE A 61 11.36 -1.52 2.36
N ALA A 62 11.72 -0.36 2.92
CA ALA A 62 10.98 0.89 2.73
C ALA A 62 10.94 1.31 1.27
N ALA A 63 12.07 1.25 0.56
CA ALA A 63 12.14 1.56 -0.87
C ALA A 63 11.29 0.58 -1.71
N HIS A 64 11.33 -0.71 -1.39
CA HIS A 64 10.53 -1.74 -2.06
C HIS A 64 9.02 -1.51 -1.88
N LEU A 65 8.57 -1.22 -0.65
CA LEU A 65 7.16 -0.93 -0.35
C LEU A 65 6.70 0.39 -0.99
N ALA A 66 7.54 1.43 -1.00
CA ALA A 66 7.23 2.68 -1.69
C ALA A 66 7.07 2.49 -3.20
N TRP A 67 7.88 1.61 -3.80
CA TRP A 67 7.75 1.24 -5.20
C TRP A 67 6.47 0.44 -5.46
N GLN A 68 6.11 -0.50 -4.59
CA GLN A 68 4.83 -1.22 -4.67
C GLN A 68 3.63 -0.27 -4.59
N ALA A 69 3.62 0.64 -3.62
CA ALA A 69 2.53 1.60 -3.42
C ALA A 69 2.27 2.46 -4.67
N ARG A 70 3.34 2.84 -5.40
CA ARG A 70 3.25 3.61 -6.65
C ARG A 70 2.75 2.78 -7.84
N ARG A 71 2.88 1.46 -7.80
CA ARG A 71 2.48 0.52 -8.86
C ARG A 71 1.05 0.00 -8.69
N ILE A 72 0.37 0.32 -7.59
CA ILE A 72 -1.02 -0.07 -7.35
C ILE A 72 -1.91 0.60 -8.40
N ASP A 73 -2.56 -0.22 -9.23
CA ASP A 73 -3.56 0.19 -10.20
C ASP A 73 -4.91 -0.42 -9.79
N LEU A 74 -5.85 0.43 -9.36
CA LEU A 74 -7.18 0.00 -8.93
C LEU A 74 -8.02 -0.56 -10.08
N GLN A 75 -7.65 -0.30 -11.34
CA GLN A 75 -8.39 -0.74 -12.51
C GLN A 75 -8.02 -2.16 -12.96
N ARG A 76 -7.01 -2.79 -12.33
CA ARG A 76 -6.50 -4.12 -12.71
C ARG A 76 -6.41 -5.08 -11.51
N PRO A 77 -7.49 -5.78 -11.14
CA PRO A 77 -7.54 -6.65 -9.96
C PRO A 77 -6.49 -7.77 -9.97
N GLU A 78 -6.11 -8.27 -11.14
CA GLU A 78 -5.05 -9.26 -11.35
C GLU A 78 -3.65 -8.77 -10.89
N LEU A 79 -3.36 -7.48 -11.03
CA LEU A 79 -2.10 -6.90 -10.56
C LEU A 79 -2.09 -6.80 -9.03
N ASN A 80 -3.23 -6.47 -8.41
CA ASN A 80 -3.36 -6.36 -6.96
C ASN A 80 -3.09 -7.70 -6.25
N PHE A 81 -3.53 -8.83 -6.84
CA PHE A 81 -3.20 -10.16 -6.31
C PHE A 81 -1.70 -10.47 -6.36
N ARG A 82 -1.03 -10.10 -7.45
CA ARG A 82 0.44 -10.28 -7.58
C ARG A 82 1.22 -9.39 -6.61
N LEU A 83 0.74 -8.17 -6.37
CA LEU A 83 1.27 -7.27 -5.34
C LEU A 83 1.11 -7.88 -3.93
N PHE A 84 -0.04 -8.49 -3.63
CA PHE A 84 -0.25 -9.22 -2.38
C PHE A 84 0.75 -10.37 -2.20
N LEU A 85 0.98 -11.17 -3.26
CA LEU A 85 1.95 -12.26 -3.23
C LEU A 85 3.38 -11.76 -3.01
N SER A 86 3.72 -10.59 -3.59
CA SER A 86 5.02 -9.94 -3.39
C SER A 86 5.25 -9.52 -1.94
N ASN A 87 4.21 -9.40 -1.13
CA ASN A 87 4.35 -9.09 0.29
C ASN A 87 4.92 -10.26 1.12
N ILE A 88 4.82 -11.50 0.62
CA ILE A 88 5.52 -12.66 1.21
C ILE A 88 7.04 -12.45 1.12
N LEU A 89 7.52 -11.96 -0.03
CA LEU A 89 8.95 -11.64 -0.22
C LEU A 89 9.39 -10.51 0.71
N THR A 90 8.54 -9.51 0.95
CA THR A 90 8.81 -8.46 1.96
C THR A 90 9.00 -9.07 3.35
N GLY A 91 8.17 -10.05 3.73
CA GLY A 91 8.30 -10.77 4.99
C GLY A 91 9.61 -11.55 5.10
N VAL A 92 10.02 -12.24 4.03
CA VAL A 92 11.32 -12.93 3.96
C VAL A 92 12.47 -11.94 4.08
N LEU A 93 12.39 -10.80 3.39
CA LEU A 93 13.40 -9.75 3.43
C LEU A 93 13.54 -9.16 4.84
N LEU A 94 12.42 -8.95 5.56
CA LEU A 94 12.42 -8.53 6.96
C LEU A 94 13.08 -9.57 7.86
N ALA A 95 12.77 -10.87 7.70
CA ALA A 95 13.39 -11.93 8.48
C ALA A 95 14.91 -11.99 8.28
N CYS A 96 15.37 -11.89 7.02
CA CYS A 96 16.79 -11.81 6.70
C CYS A 96 17.45 -10.56 7.29
N THR A 97 16.78 -9.41 7.20
CA THR A 97 17.25 -8.14 7.77
C THR A 97 17.37 -8.23 9.28
N ALA A 98 16.38 -8.81 9.96
CA ALA A 98 16.39 -9.02 11.39
C ALA A 98 17.54 -9.96 11.81
N PHE A 99 17.72 -11.09 11.13
CA PHE A 99 18.81 -12.02 11.40
C PHE A 99 20.20 -11.41 11.13
N ALA A 100 20.34 -10.55 10.13
CA ALA A 100 21.60 -9.85 9.86
C ALA A 100 21.91 -8.81 10.96
N GLY A 101 20.89 -8.20 11.56
CA GLY A 101 21.02 -7.17 12.59
C GLY A 101 21.21 -7.66 14.02
N THR A 102 21.11 -8.98 14.26
CA THR A 102 21.30 -9.58 15.59
C THR A 102 22.77 -9.86 15.94
N TRP A 103 23.70 -9.69 14.99
CA TRP A 103 25.13 -9.88 15.19
C TRP A 103 25.85 -8.56 15.49
#